data_AF-A0A936DFD7-F1
#
_entry.id   AF-A0A936DFD7-F1
#
_cell.length_a   1.000
_cell.length_b   1.000
_cell.length_c   1.000
_cell.angle_alpha   90.00
_cell.angle_beta   90.00
_cell.angle_gamma   90.00
#
_symmetry.space_group_name_H-M   'P 1'
#
loop_
_entity.id
_entity.type
_entity.pdbx_description
1 polymer ?
#
loop_
_entity_poly.entity_id
_entity_poly.type
_entity_poly.pdbx_seq_one_letter_code
_entity_poly.pdbx_strand_id
1 'polypeptide(L)'
;MKKTLLLFIASILLIDFIHAQYFSKIIDHDTFGQSQHYSVFPRQDYIYVIGDYQDSSRSNLIPFWTKFDYNGNRIGFDTLWDPLYDYRFIANNFFQFLNESDSICYFSQHRFVNDTGAYLSYILKLNIQTGKILKTNSFIDDTFGIVISLNYDSTKNTLIIGTFSYNEQNKIEILELNNELNLINRIIIKEIDSKRIAPYWIKRLSDSLYQIVGISHDLQNIYSSRMTQWIVDRDGKILSSKLLNSSVPLSRYILPDRIIHQRKDGDFVMAPDFYVGYKNNVKIDKLFSHPVRVSSNFDTIRWEVMMYNKAETEIPSPLQFYWELISTKHDSEYIVLGQGSSTYGTMILYKFSYIGDSLWYKRYIPGDAVKDSLGWVSGSQIAISPRGGLVVVGALYDDRYKRIRSYIMHLDDDGCLIPGCNEVVSTQDLKLGKAKPFKIFPNPFTDQLQILCRWHEAGPLHFQLIDLNGKTVWSSTHYCQSEDQIFWSLERVPAGNYILQITDRNNKILQSEKLIRI
;
A
#
# COMPACT_ATOMS: atom_id res chain seq x y z
N MET A 1 -27.86 -25.99 -34.57
CA MET A 1 -27.25 -24.65 -34.61
C MET A 1 -27.21 -23.93 -33.25
N LYS A 2 -28.32 -23.75 -32.51
CA LYS A 2 -28.31 -23.01 -31.22
C LYS A 2 -27.36 -23.58 -30.14
N LYS A 3 -27.25 -24.91 -29.99
CA LYS A 3 -26.34 -25.54 -29.01
C LYS A 3 -24.86 -25.33 -29.35
N THR A 4 -24.49 -25.39 -30.63
CA THR A 4 -23.10 -25.20 -31.08
C THR A 4 -22.65 -23.75 -30.90
N LEU A 5 -23.54 -22.79 -31.15
CA LEU A 5 -23.27 -21.38 -30.89
C LEU A 5 -23.14 -21.11 -29.37
N LEU A 6 -23.96 -21.75 -28.54
CA LEU A 6 -23.86 -21.61 -27.08
C LEU A 6 -22.55 -22.20 -26.52
N LEU A 7 -22.12 -23.35 -27.04
CA LEU A 7 -20.84 -23.96 -26.70
C LEU A 7 -19.66 -23.11 -27.17
N PHE A 8 -19.73 -22.55 -28.38
CA PHE A 8 -18.68 -21.67 -28.91
C PHE A 8 -18.59 -20.36 -28.13
N ILE A 9 -19.72 -19.75 -27.77
CA ILE A 9 -19.77 -18.58 -26.89
C ILE A 9 -19.27 -18.92 -25.48
N ALA A 10 -19.66 -20.07 -24.91
CA ALA A 10 -19.15 -20.51 -23.62
C ALA A 10 -17.63 -20.79 -23.66
N SER A 11 -17.12 -21.36 -24.75
CA SER A 11 -15.68 -21.58 -24.96
C SER A 11 -14.93 -20.26 -25.15
N ILE A 12 -15.46 -19.29 -25.89
CA ILE A 12 -14.85 -17.96 -26.03
C ILE A 12 -14.88 -17.23 -24.68
N LEU A 13 -15.98 -17.28 -23.95
CA LEU A 13 -16.08 -16.70 -22.60
C LEU A 13 -15.15 -17.41 -21.59
N LEU A 14 -14.90 -18.71 -21.75
CA LEU A 14 -13.90 -19.46 -20.96
C LEU A 14 -12.46 -19.17 -21.40
N ILE A 15 -12.23 -18.82 -22.66
CA ILE A 15 -10.92 -18.39 -23.16
C ILE A 15 -10.62 -16.95 -22.74
N ASP A 16 -11.62 -16.08 -22.60
CA ASP A 16 -11.41 -14.73 -22.04
C ASP A 16 -11.22 -14.74 -20.50
N PHE A 17 -11.47 -15.88 -19.85
CA PHE A 17 -10.85 -16.23 -18.56
C PHE A 17 -9.39 -16.74 -18.77
N ILE A 18 -8.66 -16.18 -19.74
CA ILE A 18 -7.20 -16.13 -19.72
C ILE A 18 -6.87 -15.68 -18.30
N HIS A 19 -6.26 -16.60 -17.54
CA HIS A 19 -6.05 -16.45 -16.12
C HIS A 19 -5.45 -15.07 -15.89
N ALA A 20 -6.12 -14.25 -15.08
CA ALA A 20 -5.55 -12.98 -14.65
C ALA A 20 -4.12 -13.27 -14.18
N GLN A 21 -3.15 -12.79 -14.94
CA GLN A 21 -1.75 -13.13 -14.68
C GLN A 21 -1.30 -12.28 -13.51
N TYR A 22 -1.29 -12.88 -12.33
CA TYR A 22 -0.74 -12.23 -11.15
C TYR A 22 0.79 -12.15 -11.29
N PHE A 23 1.35 -11.01 -10.93
CA PHE A 23 2.77 -10.74 -11.11
C PHE A 23 3.32 -9.92 -9.96
N SER A 24 4.64 -10.00 -9.78
CA SER A 24 5.39 -9.11 -8.91
C SER A 24 6.66 -8.70 -9.64
N LYS A 25 6.86 -7.40 -9.87
CA LYS A 25 7.99 -6.89 -10.63
C LYS A 25 8.64 -5.71 -9.90
N ILE A 26 9.97 -5.73 -9.85
CA ILE A 26 10.76 -4.54 -9.56
C ILE A 26 10.92 -3.77 -10.88
N ILE A 27 10.70 -2.46 -10.84
CA ILE A 27 10.76 -1.59 -11.99
C ILE A 27 11.95 -0.65 -11.83
N ASP A 28 12.96 -0.88 -12.66
CA ASP A 28 14.07 0.06 -12.84
C ASP A 28 13.74 0.99 -14.00
N HIS A 29 13.44 2.25 -13.70
CA HIS A 29 13.10 3.23 -14.74
C HIS A 29 14.33 3.64 -15.57
N ASP A 30 15.52 3.49 -14.99
CA ASP A 30 16.81 3.74 -15.62
C ASP A 30 17.91 2.82 -15.03
N THR A 31 19.12 2.93 -15.55
CA THR A 31 20.25 2.10 -15.13
C THR A 31 20.87 2.53 -13.80
N PHE A 32 20.76 3.80 -13.40
CA PHE A 32 21.59 4.36 -12.31
C PHE A 32 20.82 5.13 -11.23
N GLY A 33 19.59 5.52 -11.48
CA GLY A 33 18.78 6.26 -10.55
C GLY A 33 17.97 5.37 -9.64
N GLN A 34 17.30 6.07 -8.74
CA GLN A 34 16.40 5.52 -7.75
C GLN A 34 14.99 5.84 -8.18
N SER A 35 14.05 4.95 -7.88
CA SER A 35 12.64 5.20 -8.18
C SER A 35 11.75 4.72 -7.05
N GLN A 36 10.65 5.43 -6.84
CA GLN A 36 9.61 5.03 -5.91
C GLN A 36 8.24 5.14 -6.58
N HIS A 37 7.39 4.15 -6.37
CA HIS A 37 5.98 4.24 -6.75
C HIS A 37 5.16 4.63 -5.54
N TYR A 38 4.35 5.67 -5.67
CA TYR A 38 3.57 6.21 -4.56
C TYR A 38 2.09 5.94 -4.68
N SER A 39 1.56 6.01 -5.91
CA SER A 39 0.14 5.85 -6.13
C SER A 39 -0.16 4.96 -7.33
N VAL A 40 -1.23 4.18 -7.25
CA VAL A 40 -1.69 3.25 -8.27
C VAL A 40 -3.18 3.38 -8.54
N PHE A 41 -3.52 3.36 -9.82
CA PHE A 41 -4.87 3.56 -10.35
C PHE A 41 -5.15 2.47 -11.40
N PRO A 42 -5.56 1.27 -10.97
CA PRO A 42 -5.95 0.23 -11.90
C PRO A 42 -7.24 0.61 -12.62
N ARG A 43 -7.30 0.38 -13.94
CA ARG A 43 -8.44 0.59 -14.83
C ARG A 43 -8.66 -0.64 -15.69
N GLN A 44 -9.75 -0.68 -16.46
CA GLN A 44 -10.12 -1.88 -17.22
C GLN A 44 -8.98 -2.41 -18.09
N ASP A 45 -8.22 -1.52 -18.72
CA ASP A 45 -7.20 -1.91 -19.71
C ASP A 45 -5.77 -1.84 -19.18
N TYR A 46 -5.52 -0.96 -18.22
CA TYR A 46 -4.16 -0.62 -17.78
C TYR A 46 -4.10 -0.30 -16.29
N ILE A 47 -2.89 -0.36 -15.75
CA ILE A 47 -2.55 0.12 -14.42
C ILE A 47 -1.73 1.40 -14.58
N TYR A 48 -2.20 2.50 -13.99
CA TYR A 48 -1.48 3.76 -14.00
C TYR A 48 -0.80 3.99 -12.64
N VAL A 49 0.43 4.48 -12.67
CA VAL A 49 1.25 4.66 -11.47
C VAL A 49 1.85 6.06 -11.47
N ILE A 50 1.79 6.73 -10.32
CA ILE A 50 2.53 7.96 -10.04
C ILE A 50 3.66 7.63 -9.08
N GLY A 51 4.83 8.18 -9.38
CA GLY A 51 6.04 7.99 -8.60
C GLY A 51 6.99 9.15 -8.75
N ASP A 52 8.17 9.01 -8.17
CA ASP A 52 9.30 9.86 -8.47
C ASP A 52 10.54 9.07 -8.86
N TYR A 53 11.39 9.77 -9.59
CA TYR A 53 12.72 9.33 -9.92
C TYR A 53 13.71 10.27 -9.24
N GLN A 54 14.75 9.70 -8.65
CA GLN A 54 15.85 10.44 -8.06
C GLN A 54 17.14 10.07 -8.79
N ASP A 55 17.84 11.10 -9.30
CA ASP A 55 19.13 10.90 -9.95
C ASP A 55 20.21 10.36 -8.98
N SER A 56 21.33 9.91 -9.54
CA SER A 56 22.44 9.36 -8.75
C SER A 56 23.02 10.33 -7.72
N SER A 57 22.88 11.65 -7.95
CA SER A 57 23.28 12.71 -7.02
C SER A 57 22.28 12.98 -5.90
N ARG A 58 21.10 12.35 -5.94
CA ARG A 58 19.99 12.56 -5.00
C ARG A 58 19.43 13.98 -4.97
N SER A 59 19.82 14.82 -5.92
CA SER A 59 19.51 16.25 -5.91
C SER A 59 18.21 16.58 -6.63
N ASN A 60 17.81 15.77 -7.62
CA ASN A 60 16.63 16.07 -8.42
C ASN A 60 15.57 14.96 -8.30
N LEU A 61 14.47 15.28 -7.62
CA LEU A 61 13.26 14.47 -7.64
C LEU A 61 12.45 14.84 -8.89
N ILE A 62 12.16 13.84 -9.73
CA ILE A 62 11.44 13.97 -10.98
C ILE A 62 10.14 13.18 -10.85
N PRO A 63 9.00 13.84 -10.59
CA PRO A 63 7.73 13.14 -10.55
C PRO A 63 7.44 12.57 -11.94
N PHE A 64 6.88 11.36 -11.98
CA PHE A 64 6.54 10.68 -13.23
C PHE A 64 5.17 10.05 -13.19
N TRP A 65 4.68 9.76 -14.38
CA TRP A 65 3.52 8.95 -14.65
C TRP A 65 3.94 7.75 -15.49
N THR A 66 3.47 6.56 -15.11
CA THR A 66 3.75 5.33 -15.84
C THR A 66 2.47 4.55 -16.09
N LYS A 67 2.38 3.92 -17.25
CA LYS A 67 1.28 3.06 -17.67
C LYS A 67 1.80 1.63 -17.85
N PHE A 68 1.18 0.68 -17.18
CA PHE A 68 1.48 -0.75 -17.26
C PHE A 68 0.28 -1.51 -17.83
N ASP A 69 0.56 -2.59 -18.56
CA ASP A 69 -0.46 -3.63 -18.80
C ASP A 69 -0.63 -4.52 -17.55
N TYR A 70 -1.61 -5.41 -17.59
CA TYR A 70 -1.85 -6.38 -16.50
C TYR A 70 -0.89 -7.58 -16.50
N ASN A 71 0.14 -7.56 -17.34
CA ASN A 71 1.29 -8.47 -17.25
C ASN A 71 2.49 -7.77 -16.59
N GLY A 72 2.29 -6.52 -16.12
CA GLY A 72 3.33 -5.69 -15.50
C GLY A 72 4.37 -5.18 -16.49
N ASN A 73 4.09 -5.17 -17.80
CA ASN A 73 4.96 -4.56 -18.79
C ASN A 73 4.65 -3.06 -18.87
N ARG A 74 5.71 -2.26 -18.92
CA ARG A 74 5.60 -0.81 -19.09
C ARG A 74 5.21 -0.48 -20.53
N ILE A 75 4.02 0.08 -20.73
CA ILE A 75 3.47 0.47 -22.03
C ILE A 75 3.65 1.97 -22.30
N GLY A 76 3.71 2.78 -21.25
CA GLY A 76 3.92 4.23 -21.37
C GLY A 76 4.65 4.79 -20.17
N PHE A 77 5.39 5.86 -20.38
CA PHE A 77 6.15 6.57 -19.35
C PHE A 77 6.25 8.03 -19.76
N ASP A 78 6.01 8.95 -18.82
CA ASP A 78 6.26 10.37 -19.01
C ASP A 78 6.63 11.04 -17.69
N THR A 79 7.35 12.14 -17.74
CA THR A 79 7.60 12.97 -16.55
C THR A 79 6.42 13.90 -16.33
N LEU A 80 6.02 14.06 -15.08
CA LEU A 80 4.99 15.04 -14.73
C LEU A 80 5.62 16.42 -14.60
N TRP A 81 5.56 17.18 -15.67
CA TRP A 81 6.02 18.56 -15.69
C TRP A 81 4.84 19.53 -15.67
N ASP A 82 4.86 20.46 -14.72
CA ASP A 82 3.94 21.58 -14.70
C ASP A 82 4.64 22.84 -15.23
N PRO A 83 4.35 23.25 -16.49
CA PRO A 83 5.04 24.35 -17.14
C PRO A 83 4.73 25.72 -16.54
N LEU A 84 3.78 25.82 -15.60
CA LEU A 84 3.46 27.09 -14.94
C LEU A 84 4.54 27.54 -13.94
N TYR A 85 5.49 26.69 -13.58
CA TYR A 85 6.53 27.07 -12.64
C TYR A 85 7.88 26.45 -12.97
N ASP A 86 8.95 27.15 -12.58
CA ASP A 86 10.34 26.81 -12.93
C ASP A 86 10.90 25.59 -12.19
N TYR A 87 10.40 25.34 -10.97
CA TYR A 87 10.85 24.21 -10.14
C TYR A 87 9.89 23.03 -10.21
N ARG A 88 10.41 21.81 -10.06
CA ARG A 88 9.58 20.58 -10.00
C ARG A 88 8.86 20.48 -8.66
N PHE A 89 7.66 19.89 -8.69
CA PHE A 89 7.01 19.44 -7.47
C PHE A 89 7.55 18.07 -7.07
N ILE A 90 7.42 17.72 -5.79
CA ILE A 90 7.86 16.44 -5.24
C ILE A 90 6.64 15.53 -5.15
N ALA A 91 6.70 14.37 -5.80
CA ALA A 91 5.78 13.29 -5.49
C ALA A 91 6.21 12.60 -4.20
N ASN A 92 5.29 12.25 -3.30
CA ASN A 92 5.60 11.51 -2.07
C ASN A 92 4.40 10.64 -1.66
N ASN A 93 4.65 9.48 -1.03
CA ASN A 93 3.60 8.58 -0.52
C ASN A 93 2.72 9.20 0.57
N PHE A 94 3.21 10.22 1.26
CA PHE A 94 2.48 10.98 2.27
C PHE A 94 1.33 11.80 1.69
N PHE A 95 1.33 12.10 0.39
CA PHE A 95 0.31 13.01 -0.10
C PHE A 95 -1.00 12.33 -0.46
N GLN A 96 -2.06 13.08 -0.20
CA GLN A 96 -3.42 12.64 -0.45
C GLN A 96 -3.74 12.74 -1.94
N PHE A 97 -4.51 11.79 -2.43
CA PHE A 97 -5.13 11.85 -3.73
C PHE A 97 -6.61 11.50 -3.61
N LEU A 98 -7.37 11.85 -4.65
CA LEU A 98 -8.79 11.59 -4.72
C LEU A 98 -9.20 11.37 -6.18
N ASN A 99 -9.94 10.30 -6.45
CA ASN A 99 -10.55 10.10 -7.76
C ASN A 99 -11.85 10.92 -7.85
N GLU A 100 -11.95 11.82 -8.83
CA GLU A 100 -13.21 12.48 -9.21
C GLU A 100 -14.01 11.57 -10.14
N SER A 101 -13.30 10.87 -11.04
CA SER A 101 -13.85 9.92 -12.00
C SER A 101 -12.78 8.89 -12.38
N ASP A 102 -13.09 7.99 -13.33
CA ASP A 102 -12.13 7.01 -13.82
C ASP A 102 -10.90 7.65 -14.50
N SER A 103 -11.05 8.82 -15.11
CA SER A 103 -9.93 9.46 -15.82
C SER A 103 -9.31 10.62 -15.05
N ILE A 104 -9.98 11.14 -14.01
CA ILE A 104 -9.57 12.38 -13.34
C ILE A 104 -9.28 12.15 -11.86
N CYS A 105 -8.09 12.57 -11.45
CA CYS A 105 -7.62 12.50 -10.07
C CYS A 105 -7.11 13.87 -9.59
N TYR A 106 -7.36 14.18 -8.33
CA TYR A 106 -6.71 15.26 -7.61
C TYR A 106 -5.54 14.71 -6.80
N PHE A 107 -4.43 15.42 -6.78
CA PHE A 107 -3.30 15.13 -5.91
C PHE A 107 -2.91 16.38 -5.15
N SER A 108 -2.66 16.23 -3.85
CA SER A 108 -1.82 17.18 -3.15
C SER A 108 -0.36 16.76 -3.30
N GLN A 109 0.56 17.72 -3.35
CA GLN A 109 2.01 17.53 -3.33
C GLN A 109 2.66 18.77 -2.70
N HIS A 110 3.98 18.74 -2.57
CA HIS A 110 4.78 19.92 -2.23
C HIS A 110 5.58 20.41 -3.43
N ARG A 111 5.87 21.71 -3.48
CA ARG A 111 6.77 22.31 -4.49
C ARG A 111 7.80 23.19 -3.82
N PHE A 112 9.05 23.14 -4.28
CA PHE A 112 10.08 24.05 -3.81
C PHE A 112 9.79 25.49 -4.21
N VAL A 113 9.99 26.42 -3.27
CA VAL A 113 10.03 27.87 -3.53
C VAL A 113 11.47 28.30 -3.53
N ASN A 114 12.05 28.35 -4.73
CA ASN A 114 13.45 28.71 -4.94
C ASN A 114 14.41 27.71 -4.26
N ASP A 115 15.70 28.05 -4.25
CA ASP A 115 16.75 27.22 -3.64
C ASP A 115 16.80 27.32 -2.10
N THR A 116 15.78 27.93 -1.48
CA THR A 116 15.76 28.19 -0.03
C THR A 116 15.33 26.98 0.82
N GLY A 117 14.86 25.90 0.17
CA GLY A 117 14.33 24.73 0.86
C GLY A 117 12.93 24.92 1.44
N ALA A 118 12.26 26.04 1.16
CA ALA A 118 10.84 26.25 1.48
C ALA A 118 9.94 25.44 0.53
N TYR A 119 8.80 24.99 1.03
CA TYR A 119 7.81 24.24 0.25
C TYR A 119 6.44 24.93 0.27
N LEU A 120 5.77 24.99 -0.88
CA LEU A 120 4.35 25.31 -0.97
C LEU A 120 3.54 24.02 -1.06
N SER A 121 2.41 24.02 -0.36
CA SER A 121 1.32 23.12 -0.69
C SER A 121 0.85 23.38 -2.12
N TYR A 122 0.76 22.30 -2.89
CA TYR A 122 0.43 22.31 -4.30
C TYR A 122 -0.65 21.27 -4.56
N ILE A 123 -1.75 21.66 -5.20
CA ILE A 123 -2.77 20.73 -5.69
C ILE A 123 -2.71 20.69 -7.20
N LEU A 124 -2.91 19.51 -7.78
CA LEU A 124 -3.04 19.34 -9.20
C LEU A 124 -4.25 18.45 -9.53
N LYS A 125 -4.91 18.79 -10.62
CA LYS A 125 -5.95 17.99 -11.27
C LYS A 125 -5.31 17.30 -12.48
N LEU A 126 -5.24 15.98 -12.46
CA LEU A 126 -4.55 15.14 -13.45
C LEU A 126 -5.56 14.31 -14.24
N ASN A 127 -5.37 14.21 -15.55
CA ASN A 127 -5.92 13.09 -16.30
C ASN A 127 -4.99 11.87 -16.13
N ILE A 128 -5.38 10.92 -15.29
CA ILE A 128 -4.54 9.77 -14.96
C ILE A 128 -4.33 8.80 -16.13
N GLN A 129 -5.20 8.82 -17.14
CA GLN A 129 -5.06 7.93 -18.31
C GLN A 129 -4.01 8.44 -19.31
N THR A 130 -3.80 9.77 -19.34
CA THR A 130 -2.87 10.42 -20.28
C THR A 130 -1.65 11.01 -19.59
N GLY A 131 -1.60 11.04 -18.26
CA GLY A 131 -0.55 11.73 -17.49
C GLY A 131 -0.59 13.26 -17.61
N LYS A 132 -1.64 13.83 -18.21
CA LYS A 132 -1.70 15.28 -18.49
C LYS A 132 -2.20 16.04 -17.26
N ILE A 133 -1.41 17.00 -16.79
CA ILE A 133 -1.83 17.98 -15.79
C ILE A 133 -2.83 18.93 -16.44
N LEU A 134 -4.04 18.99 -15.88
CA LEU A 134 -5.15 19.79 -16.41
C LEU A 134 -5.23 21.17 -15.77
N LYS A 135 -5.04 21.20 -14.44
CA LYS A 135 -5.07 22.41 -13.61
C LYS A 135 -4.17 22.22 -12.41
N THR A 136 -3.62 23.32 -11.92
CA THR A 136 -2.78 23.34 -10.72
C THR A 136 -3.08 24.59 -9.92
N ASN A 137 -2.86 24.54 -8.61
CA ASN A 137 -2.87 25.72 -7.76
C ASN A 137 -1.93 25.51 -6.56
N SER A 138 -1.36 26.60 -6.07
CA SER A 138 -0.57 26.68 -4.83
C SER A 138 -1.23 27.72 -3.92
N PHE A 139 -1.59 27.34 -2.69
CA PHE A 139 -2.54 28.13 -1.89
C PHE A 139 -2.16 28.29 -0.42
N ILE A 140 -0.86 28.26 -0.07
CA ILE A 140 -0.40 28.55 1.29
C ILE A 140 0.79 29.50 1.22
N ASP A 141 0.59 30.77 1.55
CA ASP A 141 1.55 31.82 1.23
C ASP A 141 2.85 31.80 2.05
N ASP A 142 2.94 31.23 3.26
CA ASP A 142 4.18 31.38 4.06
C ASP A 142 4.49 30.28 5.09
N THR A 143 3.70 29.20 5.18
CA THR A 143 3.97 28.15 6.17
C THR A 143 3.93 26.74 5.62
N PHE A 144 4.72 25.86 6.25
CA PHE A 144 4.82 24.41 6.02
C PHE A 144 3.49 23.72 6.34
N GLY A 145 2.45 24.05 5.57
CA GLY A 145 1.16 23.39 5.58
C GLY A 145 1.25 22.10 4.77
N ILE A 146 0.95 20.97 5.41
CA ILE A 146 0.78 19.68 4.74
C ILE A 146 -0.71 19.46 4.53
N VAL A 147 -1.13 19.08 3.33
CA VAL A 147 -2.47 18.56 3.10
C VAL A 147 -2.55 17.15 3.67
N ILE A 148 -3.41 16.95 4.67
CA ILE A 148 -3.57 15.68 5.37
C ILE A 148 -4.83 14.94 4.92
N SER A 149 -5.85 15.64 4.42
CA SER A 149 -7.05 15.01 3.85
C SER A 149 -7.60 15.73 2.63
N LEU A 150 -8.22 14.96 1.73
CA LEU A 150 -8.93 15.43 0.55
C LEU A 150 -10.32 14.77 0.49
N ASN A 151 -11.33 15.55 0.14
CA ASN A 151 -12.67 15.08 -0.15
C ASN A 151 -13.32 15.89 -1.27
N TYR A 152 -14.16 15.27 -2.10
CA TYR A 152 -14.83 15.95 -3.20
C TYR A 152 -16.33 15.88 -2.96
N ASP A 153 -16.93 17.05 -2.82
CA ASP A 153 -18.37 17.20 -2.72
C ASP A 153 -18.94 17.37 -4.13
N SER A 154 -19.45 16.26 -4.67
CA SER A 154 -20.06 16.21 -6.00
C SER A 154 -21.33 17.03 -6.12
N THR A 155 -22.04 17.32 -5.03
CA THR A 155 -23.26 18.12 -5.06
C THR A 155 -22.96 19.59 -5.32
N LYS A 156 -21.79 20.07 -4.86
CA LYS A 156 -21.34 21.44 -5.04
C LYS A 156 -20.22 21.59 -6.06
N ASN A 157 -19.69 20.48 -6.57
CA ASN A 157 -18.50 20.46 -7.42
C ASN A 157 -17.31 21.17 -6.75
N THR A 158 -17.11 20.90 -5.45
CA THR A 158 -16.06 21.54 -4.63
C THR A 158 -15.13 20.51 -4.03
N LEU A 159 -13.82 20.76 -4.12
CA LEU A 159 -12.80 20.03 -3.40
C LEU A 159 -12.64 20.62 -1.99
N ILE A 160 -12.69 19.77 -0.98
CA ILE A 160 -12.52 20.11 0.43
C ILE A 160 -11.18 19.54 0.88
N ILE A 161 -10.34 20.38 1.47
CA ILE A 161 -8.97 20.05 1.84
C ILE A 161 -8.78 20.33 3.33
N GLY A 162 -8.30 19.35 4.09
CA GLY A 162 -7.83 19.56 5.46
C GLY A 162 -6.31 19.74 5.49
N THR A 163 -5.83 20.88 5.97
CA THR A 163 -4.39 21.20 6.05
C THR A 163 -3.92 21.30 7.50
N PHE A 164 -2.62 21.10 7.71
CA PHE A 164 -1.97 21.24 9.02
C PHE A 164 -0.61 21.93 8.87
N SER A 165 -0.37 22.98 9.67
CA SER A 165 0.88 23.77 9.63
C SER A 165 1.71 23.61 10.91
N TYR A 166 2.99 23.24 10.78
CA TYR A 166 3.89 23.05 11.93
C TYR A 166 4.38 24.36 12.57
N ASN A 167 4.49 25.45 11.81
CA ASN A 167 5.20 26.67 12.24
C ASN A 167 4.28 27.68 12.95
N GLU A 168 3.02 27.76 12.53
CA GLU A 168 2.02 28.68 13.08
C GLU A 168 1.19 28.00 14.19
N GLN A 169 1.82 27.60 15.29
CA GLN A 169 1.10 27.07 16.46
C GLN A 169 0.18 25.86 16.18
N ASN A 170 0.51 25.01 15.20
CA ASN A 170 -0.33 23.85 14.81
C ASN A 170 -1.69 24.26 14.22
N LYS A 171 -1.72 25.33 13.42
CA LYS A 171 -2.92 25.79 12.72
C LYS A 171 -3.47 24.73 11.78
N ILE A 172 -4.80 24.59 11.80
CA ILE A 172 -5.55 23.69 10.92
C ILE A 172 -6.55 24.49 10.14
N GLU A 173 -6.60 24.21 8.85
CA GLU A 173 -7.47 24.92 7.95
C GLU A 173 -8.30 23.93 7.12
N ILE A 174 -9.53 24.33 6.84
CA ILE A 174 -10.37 23.72 5.82
C ILE A 174 -10.38 24.67 4.63
N LEU A 175 -9.93 24.18 3.49
CA LEU A 175 -9.95 24.92 2.23
C LEU A 175 -11.02 24.34 1.32
N GLU A 176 -11.77 25.22 0.67
CA GLU A 176 -12.73 24.84 -0.35
C GLU A 176 -12.26 25.39 -1.68
N LEU A 177 -12.01 24.50 -2.64
CA LEU A 177 -11.63 24.87 -4.00
C LEU A 177 -12.76 24.51 -4.96
N ASN A 178 -12.96 25.33 -6.00
CA ASN A 178 -13.82 24.95 -7.11
C ASN A 178 -13.13 23.93 -8.04
N ASN A 179 -13.79 23.51 -9.11
CA ASN A 179 -13.24 22.59 -10.10
C ASN A 179 -12.07 23.16 -10.92
N GLU A 180 -11.93 24.48 -11.00
CA GLU A 180 -10.75 25.17 -11.54
C GLU A 180 -9.63 25.34 -10.49
N LEU A 181 -9.79 24.77 -9.30
CA LEU A 181 -8.88 24.85 -8.15
C LEU A 181 -8.78 26.25 -7.52
N ASN A 182 -9.67 27.19 -7.84
CA ASN A 182 -9.72 28.49 -7.19
C ASN A 182 -10.23 28.37 -5.76
N LEU A 183 -9.58 29.05 -4.82
CA LEU A 183 -10.02 29.12 -3.43
C LEU A 183 -11.35 29.87 -3.32
N ILE A 184 -12.39 29.16 -2.87
CA ILE A 184 -13.72 29.71 -2.59
C ILE A 184 -13.80 30.15 -1.14
N ASN A 185 -13.31 29.30 -0.23
CA ASN A 185 -13.43 29.53 1.21
C ASN A 185 -12.20 28.99 1.94
N ARG A 186 -11.84 29.66 3.04
CA ARG A 186 -10.74 29.28 3.94
C ARG A 186 -11.23 29.44 5.37
N ILE A 187 -11.30 28.32 6.08
CA ILE A 187 -11.79 28.25 7.45
C ILE A 187 -10.64 27.86 8.34
N ILE A 188 -10.31 28.70 9.32
CA ILE A 188 -9.25 28.42 10.30
C ILE A 188 -9.93 27.86 11.55
N ILE A 189 -9.58 26.63 11.94
CA ILE A 189 -10.16 26.00 13.13
C ILE A 189 -9.64 26.70 14.39
N LYS A 190 -10.58 27.19 15.20
CA LYS A 190 -10.33 27.89 16.47
C LYS A 190 -10.27 26.89 17.63
N GLU A 191 -9.68 27.31 18.75
CA GLU A 191 -9.71 26.57 20.03
C GLU A 191 -8.96 25.22 20.04
N ILE A 192 -7.80 25.14 19.37
CA ILE A 192 -6.91 23.97 19.40
C ILE A 192 -5.86 24.08 20.54
N ASP A 193 -6.10 24.95 21.53
CA ASP A 193 -5.12 25.25 22.58
C ASP A 193 -4.67 23.96 23.30
N SER A 194 -3.34 23.80 23.40
CA SER A 194 -2.59 22.67 23.97
C SER A 194 -2.55 21.35 23.17
N LYS A 195 -3.26 21.23 22.03
CA LYS A 195 -3.28 19.98 21.26
C LYS A 195 -2.72 20.14 19.84
N ARG A 196 -2.07 19.11 19.30
CA ARG A 196 -1.90 18.98 17.83
C ARG A 196 -3.07 18.22 17.28
N ILE A 197 -3.67 18.70 16.21
CA ILE A 197 -4.72 17.96 15.51
C ILE A 197 -4.24 17.67 14.08
N ALA A 198 -4.45 16.47 13.58
CA ALA A 198 -4.13 16.10 12.20
C ALA A 198 -5.40 15.58 11.51
N PRO A 199 -5.99 16.30 10.53
CA PRO A 199 -7.25 15.91 9.90
C PRO A 199 -7.02 14.84 8.82
N TYR A 200 -6.97 13.57 9.21
CA TYR A 200 -6.78 12.42 8.31
C TYR A 200 -7.99 12.14 7.41
N TRP A 201 -9.16 12.63 7.76
CA TRP A 201 -10.37 12.53 6.97
C TRP A 201 -11.26 13.76 7.20
N ILE A 202 -11.90 14.24 6.14
CA ILE A 202 -12.79 15.39 6.18
C ILE A 202 -13.98 15.18 5.25
N LYS A 203 -15.15 15.71 5.64
CA LYS A 203 -16.35 15.74 4.80
C LYS A 203 -17.24 16.93 5.18
N ARG A 204 -17.87 17.55 4.19
CA ARG A 204 -18.95 18.52 4.42
C ARG A 204 -20.24 17.77 4.77
N LEU A 205 -20.83 18.07 5.92
CA LEU A 205 -22.11 17.50 6.36
C LEU A 205 -23.30 18.31 5.86
N SER A 206 -23.14 19.63 5.84
CA SER A 206 -24.11 20.59 5.32
C SER A 206 -23.36 21.85 4.92
N ASP A 207 -24.07 22.84 4.41
CA ASP A 207 -23.48 24.13 4.06
C ASP A 207 -22.63 24.71 5.20
N SER A 208 -23.11 24.66 6.44
CA SER A 208 -22.44 25.29 7.57
C SER A 208 -21.56 24.36 8.41
N LEU A 209 -21.48 23.06 8.10
CA LEU A 209 -20.87 22.06 9.00
C LEU A 209 -19.93 21.10 8.28
N TYR A 210 -18.80 20.82 8.93
CA TYR A 210 -17.78 19.86 8.52
C TYR A 210 -17.59 18.82 9.60
N GLN A 211 -17.38 17.57 9.17
CA GLN A 211 -16.93 16.48 10.01
C GLN A 211 -15.46 16.21 9.70
N ILE A 212 -14.65 16.17 10.75
CA ILE A 212 -13.24 15.83 10.66
C ILE A 212 -13.02 14.60 11.53
N VAL A 213 -12.27 13.63 11.01
CA VAL A 213 -11.74 12.53 11.81
C VAL A 213 -10.24 12.56 11.68
N GLY A 214 -9.55 12.46 12.81
CA GLY A 214 -8.12 12.57 12.82
C GLY A 214 -7.51 12.19 14.16
N ILE A 215 -6.32 12.70 14.44
CA ILE A 215 -5.64 12.45 15.71
C ILE A 215 -5.52 13.75 16.49
N SER A 216 -5.86 13.70 17.78
CA SER A 216 -5.49 14.74 18.75
C SER A 216 -4.27 14.27 19.54
N HIS A 217 -3.26 15.12 19.69
CA HIS A 217 -2.08 14.86 20.51
C HIS A 217 -2.02 15.89 21.63
N ASP A 218 -1.71 15.47 22.85
CA ASP A 218 -1.22 16.39 23.88
C ASP A 218 0.22 16.79 23.54
N LEU A 219 0.50 18.10 23.47
CA LEU A 219 1.84 18.62 23.24
C LEU A 219 2.84 18.20 24.33
N GLN A 220 2.37 17.94 25.55
CA GLN A 220 3.21 17.53 26.67
C GLN A 220 3.49 16.02 26.66
N ASN A 221 2.68 15.23 25.97
CA ASN A 221 2.81 13.77 25.94
C ASN A 221 2.39 13.22 24.57
N ILE A 222 3.35 13.04 23.67
CA ILE A 222 3.10 12.46 22.34
C ILE A 222 2.52 11.03 22.39
N TYR A 223 2.64 10.32 23.51
CA TYR A 223 2.06 8.98 23.69
C TYR A 223 0.58 9.02 24.10
N SER A 224 0.06 10.22 24.39
CA SER A 224 -1.35 10.44 24.71
C SER A 224 -2.23 10.62 23.47
N SER A 225 -1.67 10.49 22.27
CA SER A 225 -2.43 10.75 21.04
C SER A 225 -3.64 9.83 20.94
N ARG A 226 -4.77 10.37 20.50
CA ARG A 226 -6.04 9.63 20.35
C ARG A 226 -6.72 9.97 19.05
N MET A 227 -7.29 8.95 18.41
CA MET A 227 -8.27 9.16 17.35
C MET A 227 -9.43 10.00 17.88
N THR A 228 -9.82 11.03 17.14
CA THR A 228 -10.81 12.02 17.57
C THR A 228 -11.66 12.44 16.39
N GLN A 229 -12.95 12.65 16.65
CA GLN A 229 -13.88 13.27 15.72
C GLN A 229 -14.17 14.70 16.16
N TRP A 230 -14.20 15.62 15.19
CA TRP A 230 -14.66 16.98 15.37
C TRP A 230 -15.80 17.32 14.43
N ILE A 231 -16.75 18.11 14.94
CA ILE A 231 -17.74 18.82 14.14
C ILE A 231 -17.39 20.29 14.21
N VAL A 232 -17.14 20.90 13.05
CA VAL A 232 -16.66 22.27 12.93
C VAL A 232 -17.62 23.07 12.08
N ASP A 233 -17.92 24.30 12.48
CA ASP A 233 -18.75 25.20 11.67
C ASP A 233 -17.94 26.01 10.64
N ARG A 234 -18.62 26.83 9.85
CA ARG A 234 -18.00 27.71 8.85
C ARG A 234 -17.10 28.80 9.42
N ASP A 235 -17.27 29.15 10.70
CA ASP A 235 -16.45 30.14 11.38
C ASP A 235 -15.23 29.50 12.05
N GLY A 236 -15.05 28.18 11.86
CA GLY A 236 -13.96 27.39 12.41
C GLY A 236 -14.15 27.01 13.87
N LYS A 237 -15.32 27.23 14.46
CA LYS A 237 -15.59 26.85 15.86
C LYS A 237 -15.86 25.36 15.93
N ILE A 238 -15.20 24.69 16.89
CA ILE A 238 -15.45 23.29 17.19
C ILE A 238 -16.77 23.18 17.98
N LEU A 239 -17.82 22.67 17.35
CA LEU A 239 -19.13 22.46 17.98
C LEU A 239 -19.20 21.17 18.79
N SER A 240 -18.43 20.15 18.38
CA SER A 240 -18.33 18.87 19.08
C SER A 240 -16.95 18.27 18.89
N SER A 241 -16.41 17.65 19.94
CA SER A 241 -15.15 16.93 19.94
C SER A 241 -15.33 15.63 20.72
N LYS A 242 -15.11 14.48 20.06
CA LYS A 242 -15.29 13.16 20.65
C LYS A 242 -14.04 12.32 20.48
N LEU A 243 -13.42 11.98 21.61
CA LEU A 243 -12.28 11.08 21.66
C LEU A 243 -12.76 9.64 21.48
N LEU A 244 -12.05 8.86 20.67
CA LEU A 244 -12.28 7.43 20.58
C LEU A 244 -11.86 6.74 21.88
N ASN A 245 -12.80 6.14 22.58
CA ASN A 245 -12.57 5.44 23.83
C ASN A 245 -12.18 3.96 23.61
N SER A 246 -11.05 3.72 22.96
CA SER A 246 -10.51 2.36 22.72
C SER A 246 -9.89 1.76 23.98
N SER A 247 -9.85 0.43 24.09
CA SER A 247 -9.16 -0.27 25.18
C SER A 247 -7.64 0.00 25.20
N VAL A 248 -7.09 0.47 24.09
CA VAL A 248 -5.68 0.82 23.95
C VAL A 248 -5.52 2.28 23.48
N PRO A 249 -4.41 2.95 23.82
CA PRO A 249 -4.08 4.27 23.28
C PRO A 249 -3.76 4.17 21.78
N LEU A 250 -4.81 4.22 20.96
CA LEU A 250 -4.69 4.26 19.50
C LEU A 250 -4.14 5.63 19.10
N SER A 251 -2.92 5.61 18.58
CA SER A 251 -2.16 6.79 18.19
C SER A 251 -1.57 6.57 16.80
N ARG A 252 -0.94 7.60 16.27
CA ARG A 252 -0.10 7.43 15.10
C ARG A 252 1.02 8.43 15.14
N TYR A 253 2.13 8.07 14.51
CA TYR A 253 3.07 9.08 14.05
C TYR A 253 2.34 10.03 13.08
N ILE A 254 2.67 11.32 13.11
CA ILE A 254 2.02 12.37 12.31
C ILE A 254 2.46 12.23 10.84
N LEU A 255 2.06 11.14 10.19
CA LEU A 255 2.30 10.89 8.77
C LEU A 255 0.95 10.76 8.08
N PRO A 256 0.66 11.60 7.06
CA PRO A 256 -0.59 11.64 6.31
C PRO A 256 -0.84 10.32 5.57
N ASP A 257 -1.53 9.42 6.25
CA ASP A 257 -1.73 8.06 5.80
C ASP A 257 -3.23 7.79 5.63
N ARG A 258 -3.57 6.94 4.67
CA ARG A 258 -4.96 6.74 4.21
C ARG A 258 -5.63 5.58 4.95
N ILE A 259 -5.73 5.68 6.27
CA ILE A 259 -6.23 4.58 7.12
C ILE A 259 -7.69 4.70 7.54
N ILE A 260 -8.41 5.72 7.10
CA ILE A 260 -9.78 5.99 7.55
C ILE A 260 -10.72 5.77 6.38
N HIS A 261 -11.65 4.85 6.55
CA HIS A 261 -12.72 4.56 5.59
C HIS A 261 -14.08 4.80 6.23
N GLN A 262 -14.88 5.71 5.69
CA GLN A 262 -16.29 5.85 6.05
C GLN A 262 -17.12 4.84 5.26
N ARG A 263 -17.84 3.99 5.97
CA ARG A 263 -18.77 3.00 5.41
C ARG A 263 -20.04 3.64 4.88
N LYS A 264 -20.77 2.88 4.06
CA LYS A 264 -22.11 3.26 3.59
C LYS A 264 -23.13 3.49 4.71
N ASP A 265 -23.00 2.76 5.83
CA ASP A 265 -23.83 2.93 7.02
C ASP A 265 -23.41 4.14 7.89
N GLY A 266 -22.36 4.85 7.48
CA GLY A 266 -21.81 6.03 8.17
C GLY A 266 -20.78 5.69 9.24
N ASP A 267 -20.66 4.42 9.67
CA ASP A 267 -19.61 3.99 10.61
C ASP A 267 -18.22 4.22 9.97
N PHE A 268 -17.20 4.37 10.81
CA PHE A 268 -15.82 4.46 10.37
C PHE A 268 -15.10 3.15 10.65
N VAL A 269 -14.36 2.66 9.66
CA VAL A 269 -13.34 1.63 9.85
C VAL A 269 -12.00 2.31 9.72
N MET A 270 -11.16 2.12 10.73
CA MET A 270 -9.86 2.78 10.82
C MET A 270 -8.79 1.74 11.13
N ALA A 271 -7.57 1.96 10.67
CA ALA A 271 -6.41 1.14 11.00
C ALA A 271 -5.30 1.95 11.68
N PRO A 272 -5.56 2.53 12.87
CA PRO A 272 -4.56 3.29 13.60
C PRO A 272 -3.47 2.36 14.14
N ASP A 273 -2.35 2.96 14.52
CA ASP A 273 -1.30 2.22 15.20
C ASP A 273 -1.55 2.23 16.72
N PHE A 274 -1.09 1.19 17.38
CA PHE A 274 -0.98 1.13 18.81
C PHE A 274 0.50 1.26 19.16
N TYR A 275 0.82 2.35 19.85
CA TYR A 275 2.17 2.61 20.34
C TYR A 275 2.25 2.23 21.81
N VAL A 276 3.07 1.23 22.14
CA VAL A 276 3.40 0.93 23.54
C VAL A 276 4.54 1.83 23.95
N GLY A 277 4.25 2.85 24.77
CA GLY A 277 5.27 3.72 25.34
C GLY A 277 6.13 3.04 26.41
N TYR A 278 7.16 3.79 26.86
CA TYR A 278 8.07 3.41 27.94
C TYR A 278 7.35 2.71 29.10
N LYS A 279 7.82 1.52 29.46
CA LYS A 279 7.46 0.88 30.73
C LYS A 279 8.70 0.91 31.62
N ASN A 280 8.62 1.61 32.76
CA ASN A 280 9.71 1.69 33.74
C ASN A 280 11.05 2.21 33.18
N ASN A 281 11.05 3.30 32.39
CA ASN A 281 12.23 3.84 31.69
C ASN A 281 12.87 2.89 30.65
N VAL A 282 12.28 1.73 30.38
CA VAL A 282 12.69 0.85 29.29
C VAL A 282 11.85 1.17 28.05
N LYS A 283 12.54 1.56 26.98
CA LYS A 283 11.94 1.82 25.67
C LYS A 283 11.54 0.48 25.05
N ILE A 284 10.23 0.22 24.95
CA ILE A 284 9.70 -0.93 24.24
C ILE A 284 8.99 -0.35 23.02
N ASP A 285 9.73 -0.04 21.96
CA ASP A 285 9.13 0.47 20.72
C ASP A 285 8.36 -0.67 20.03
N LYS A 286 7.12 -0.86 20.43
CA LYS A 286 6.18 -1.76 19.76
C LYS A 286 5.12 -0.93 19.07
N LEU A 287 5.05 -1.10 17.75
CA LEU A 287 4.06 -0.47 16.88
C LEU A 287 3.30 -1.57 16.14
N PHE A 288 1.99 -1.65 16.37
CA PHE A 288 1.11 -2.63 15.73
C PHE A 288 -0.11 -1.92 15.17
N SER A 289 -0.71 -2.43 14.07
CA SER A 289 -2.05 -1.94 13.71
C SER A 289 -3.05 -2.47 14.72
N HIS A 290 -4.00 -1.62 15.05
CA HIS A 290 -5.14 -2.00 15.83
C HIS A 290 -6.42 -1.48 15.18
N PRO A 291 -6.89 -2.12 14.10
CA PRO A 291 -8.07 -1.65 13.42
C PRO A 291 -9.30 -1.73 14.27
N VAL A 292 -10.17 -0.75 14.02
CA VAL A 292 -11.33 -0.47 14.84
C VAL A 292 -12.46 -0.04 13.93
N ARG A 293 -13.66 -0.50 14.26
CA ARG A 293 -14.90 0.04 13.71
C ARG A 293 -15.62 0.83 14.79
N VAL A 294 -15.93 2.08 14.48
CA VAL A 294 -16.65 2.98 15.37
C VAL A 294 -17.90 3.51 14.67
N SER A 295 -18.96 3.72 15.45
CA SER A 295 -20.16 4.45 15.05
C SER A 295 -19.86 5.79 14.36
N SER A 296 -20.76 6.22 13.48
CA SER A 296 -20.66 7.48 12.72
C SER A 296 -20.48 8.74 13.59
N ASN A 297 -20.96 8.69 14.83
CA ASN A 297 -20.89 9.77 15.81
C ASN A 297 -19.82 9.53 16.89
N PHE A 298 -18.91 8.56 16.68
CA PHE A 298 -17.75 8.28 17.54
C PHE A 298 -18.06 7.90 19.00
N ASP A 299 -19.28 7.44 19.33
CA ASP A 299 -19.66 7.10 20.72
C ASP A 299 -19.55 5.60 21.06
N THR A 300 -19.69 4.74 20.05
CA THR A 300 -19.74 3.28 20.20
C THR A 300 -18.67 2.62 19.35
N ILE A 301 -17.77 1.87 19.99
CA ILE A 301 -16.88 0.93 19.30
C ILE A 301 -17.69 -0.33 18.99
N ARG A 302 -17.75 -0.70 17.72
CA ARG A 302 -18.42 -1.93 17.26
C ARG A 302 -17.54 -3.14 17.52
N TRP A 303 -16.26 -2.99 17.21
CA TRP A 303 -15.21 -3.96 17.45
C TRP A 303 -13.86 -3.25 17.29
N GLU A 304 -12.83 -3.83 17.89
CA GLU A 304 -11.43 -3.48 17.68
C GLU A 304 -10.63 -4.79 17.70
N VAL A 305 -9.65 -4.90 16.80
CA VAL A 305 -8.85 -6.12 16.63
C VAL A 305 -7.39 -5.76 16.57
N MET A 306 -6.59 -6.46 17.36
CA MET A 306 -5.14 -6.31 17.32
C MET A 306 -4.57 -7.20 16.21
N MET A 307 -3.89 -6.60 15.24
CA MET A 307 -3.33 -7.33 14.10
C MET A 307 -1.87 -7.63 14.36
N TYR A 308 -1.58 -8.82 14.88
CA TYR A 308 -0.20 -9.25 15.11
C TYR A 308 -0.05 -10.77 14.97
N ASN A 309 1.12 -11.18 14.47
CA ASN A 309 1.53 -12.59 14.54
C ASN A 309 2.22 -12.84 15.89
N LYS A 310 1.74 -13.82 16.65
CA LYS A 310 2.26 -14.15 17.98
C LYS A 310 3.77 -14.42 17.98
N ALA A 311 4.32 -15.01 16.93
CA ALA A 311 5.76 -15.27 16.81
C ALA A 311 6.60 -13.98 16.79
N GLU A 312 6.06 -12.86 16.31
CA GLU A 312 6.78 -11.59 16.24
C GLU A 312 6.82 -10.85 17.60
N THR A 313 6.03 -11.29 18.58
CA THR A 313 6.07 -10.72 19.94
C THR A 313 7.34 -11.10 20.71
N GLU A 314 8.03 -12.15 20.27
CA GLU A 314 9.34 -12.57 20.75
C GLU A 314 10.47 -11.68 20.19
N ILE A 315 10.20 -10.92 19.12
CA ILE A 315 11.11 -9.88 18.65
C ILE A 315 11.03 -8.73 19.67
N PRO A 316 12.17 -8.23 20.19
CA PRO A 316 12.17 -7.18 21.19
C PRO A 316 11.42 -5.90 20.79
N SER A 317 11.35 -5.61 19.47
CA SER A 317 10.73 -4.38 18.91
C SER A 317 10.12 -4.57 17.51
N PRO A 318 8.97 -5.28 17.36
CA PRO A 318 8.23 -5.27 16.11
C PRO A 318 7.69 -3.86 15.82
N LEU A 319 8.14 -3.27 14.73
CA LEU A 319 7.60 -2.06 14.12
C LEU A 319 6.81 -2.45 12.87
N GLN A 320 5.50 -2.45 12.98
CA GLN A 320 4.63 -2.55 11.81
C GLN A 320 4.02 -1.19 11.55
N PHE A 321 4.33 -0.62 10.39
CA PHE A 321 3.76 0.64 9.92
C PHE A 321 2.70 0.32 8.89
N TYR A 322 1.55 0.96 8.99
CA TYR A 322 0.48 0.80 8.02
C TYR A 322 0.34 2.10 7.26
N TRP A 323 0.00 2.03 5.98
CA TRP A 323 0.00 3.20 5.09
C TRP A 323 -1.39 3.46 4.51
N GLU A 324 -2.14 2.39 4.26
CA GLU A 324 -3.43 2.50 3.62
C GLU A 324 -4.40 1.40 4.04
N LEU A 325 -5.66 1.78 4.17
CA LEU A 325 -6.81 0.93 4.37
C LEU A 325 -7.72 1.08 3.14
N ILE A 326 -8.08 -0.04 2.52
CA ILE A 326 -9.13 -0.08 1.50
C ILE A 326 -10.28 -0.99 1.93
N SER A 327 -11.47 -0.69 1.45
CA SER A 327 -12.63 -1.59 1.52
C SER A 327 -12.73 -2.40 0.24
N THR A 328 -13.20 -3.65 0.37
CA THR A 328 -13.55 -4.53 -0.74
C THR A 328 -15.05 -4.44 -1.09
N LYS A 329 -15.51 -5.30 -2.00
CA LYS A 329 -16.88 -5.29 -2.57
C LYS A 329 -17.95 -5.04 -1.49
N HIS A 330 -18.53 -3.83 -1.50
CA HIS A 330 -19.62 -3.40 -0.63
C HIS A 330 -19.31 -3.33 0.88
N ASP A 331 -18.11 -2.93 1.29
CA ASP A 331 -17.74 -2.77 2.71
C ASP A 331 -17.84 -4.09 3.52
N SER A 332 -17.74 -5.25 2.88
CA SER A 332 -17.79 -6.56 3.56
C SER A 332 -16.45 -6.95 4.19
N GLU A 333 -15.35 -6.51 3.59
CA GLU A 333 -14.00 -6.85 4.03
C GLU A 333 -13.08 -5.66 3.79
N TYR A 334 -11.98 -5.65 4.51
CA TYR A 334 -11.02 -4.56 4.52
C TYR A 334 -9.62 -5.12 4.41
N ILE A 335 -8.75 -4.39 3.73
CA ILE A 335 -7.35 -4.74 3.57
C ILE A 335 -6.51 -3.57 4.01
N VAL A 336 -5.54 -3.83 4.88
CA VAL A 336 -4.53 -2.84 5.28
C VAL A 336 -3.20 -3.22 4.63
N LEU A 337 -2.58 -2.22 4.02
CA LEU A 337 -1.22 -2.27 3.49
C LEU A 337 -0.25 -1.66 4.50
N GLY A 338 0.90 -2.29 4.68
CA GLY A 338 1.95 -1.79 5.54
C GLY A 338 3.35 -2.31 5.23
N GLN A 339 4.25 -2.03 6.16
CA GLN A 339 5.62 -2.53 6.25
C GLN A 339 5.80 -3.23 7.59
N GLY A 340 6.39 -4.43 7.58
CA GLY A 340 6.82 -5.15 8.78
C GLY A 340 8.33 -4.99 9.03
N SER A 341 8.71 -4.89 10.30
CA SER A 341 10.10 -4.73 10.77
C SER A 341 10.89 -6.02 10.92
N SER A 342 10.63 -7.06 10.13
CA SER A 342 11.61 -8.14 10.09
C SER A 342 12.98 -7.54 9.74
N THR A 343 14.09 -8.17 10.15
CA THR A 343 15.48 -7.67 9.97
C THR A 343 15.81 -7.17 8.55
N TYR A 344 14.98 -7.52 7.55
CA TYR A 344 15.16 -7.21 6.13
C TYR A 344 14.02 -6.37 5.52
N GLY A 345 12.98 -6.02 6.30
CA GLY A 345 11.78 -5.34 5.83
C GLY A 345 10.91 -6.21 4.89
N THR A 346 9.63 -6.33 5.19
CA THR A 346 8.67 -6.97 4.27
C THR A 346 7.47 -6.08 4.09
N MET A 347 6.91 -6.02 2.88
CA MET A 347 5.58 -5.45 2.71
C MET A 347 4.55 -6.41 3.30
N ILE A 348 3.60 -5.90 4.06
CA ILE A 348 2.55 -6.69 4.71
C ILE A 348 1.19 -6.32 4.15
N LEU A 349 0.35 -7.33 3.94
CA LEU A 349 -1.08 -7.17 3.75
C LEU A 349 -1.81 -7.93 4.83
N TYR A 350 -2.87 -7.32 5.36
CA TYR A 350 -3.75 -7.97 6.30
C TYR A 350 -5.20 -7.74 5.89
N LYS A 351 -6.01 -8.81 5.87
CA LYS A 351 -7.43 -8.75 5.52
C LYS A 351 -8.31 -9.17 6.69
N PHE A 352 -9.40 -8.42 6.90
CA PHE A 352 -10.41 -8.69 7.92
C PHE A 352 -11.82 -8.45 7.42
N SER A 353 -12.78 -9.10 8.06
CA SER A 353 -14.20 -8.93 7.79
C SER A 353 -14.75 -7.64 8.40
N TYR A 354 -15.95 -7.24 7.97
CA TYR A 354 -16.67 -6.09 8.51
C TYR A 354 -17.08 -6.19 10.00
N ILE A 355 -16.95 -7.39 10.58
CA ILE A 355 -17.17 -7.65 12.02
C ILE A 355 -15.86 -7.80 12.81
N GLY A 356 -14.70 -7.60 12.17
CA GLY A 356 -13.40 -7.61 12.84
C GLY A 356 -12.70 -8.97 12.86
N ASP A 357 -13.22 -9.98 12.15
CA ASP A 357 -12.55 -11.28 12.08
C ASP A 357 -11.34 -11.21 11.15
N SER A 358 -10.20 -11.72 11.62
CA SER A 358 -9.01 -11.94 10.81
C SER A 358 -9.31 -12.96 9.71
N LEU A 359 -9.10 -12.58 8.44
CA LEU A 359 -9.26 -13.50 7.31
C LEU A 359 -7.91 -14.06 6.89
N TRP A 360 -6.93 -13.20 6.64
CA TRP A 360 -5.57 -13.64 6.33
C TRP A 360 -4.53 -12.53 6.57
N TYR A 361 -3.26 -12.94 6.67
CA TYR A 361 -2.09 -12.09 6.75
C TYR A 361 -1.03 -12.59 5.79
N LYS A 362 -0.41 -11.70 5.02
CA LYS A 362 0.56 -12.04 3.98
C LYS A 362 1.77 -11.12 4.06
N ARG A 363 2.95 -11.70 3.81
CA ARG A 363 4.23 -10.98 3.72
C ARG A 363 4.81 -11.18 2.33
N TYR A 364 5.37 -10.10 1.79
CA TYR A 364 5.90 -10.10 0.43
C TYR A 364 7.30 -9.54 0.38
N ILE A 365 8.08 -10.17 -0.47
CA ILE A 365 9.33 -9.67 -1.00
C ILE A 365 9.09 -9.43 -2.49
N PRO A 366 9.05 -8.17 -2.96
CA PRO A 366 8.63 -7.88 -4.32
C PRO A 366 9.65 -8.33 -5.38
N GLY A 367 9.17 -9.05 -6.40
CA GLY A 367 9.90 -9.34 -7.63
C GLY A 367 11.15 -10.16 -7.38
N ASP A 368 12.28 -9.80 -7.97
CA ASP A 368 13.56 -10.50 -7.85
C ASP A 368 14.42 -10.00 -6.67
N ALA A 369 13.81 -9.34 -5.69
CA ALA A 369 14.48 -8.92 -4.47
C ALA A 369 14.98 -10.14 -3.68
N VAL A 370 16.22 -10.05 -3.17
CA VAL A 370 16.81 -11.07 -2.31
C VAL A 370 16.69 -10.61 -0.87
N LYS A 371 15.96 -11.38 -0.05
CA LYS A 371 15.68 -11.10 1.37
C LYS A 371 16.90 -10.56 2.12
N ASP A 372 18.02 -11.27 2.06
CA ASP A 372 19.22 -10.94 2.83
C ASP A 372 19.96 -9.68 2.33
N SER A 373 19.48 -9.08 1.25
CA SER A 373 20.02 -7.85 0.66
C SER A 373 19.02 -6.70 0.68
N LEU A 374 17.95 -6.80 1.47
CA LEU A 374 16.98 -5.71 1.60
C LEU A 374 17.29 -4.91 2.86
N GLY A 375 17.45 -3.60 2.70
CA GLY A 375 17.48 -2.69 3.84
C GLY A 375 16.08 -2.39 4.35
N TRP A 376 15.13 -2.19 3.44
CA TRP A 376 13.71 -2.05 3.75
C TRP A 376 12.84 -2.34 2.53
N VAL A 377 11.59 -2.70 2.79
CA VAL A 377 10.52 -2.84 1.79
C VAL A 377 9.29 -2.14 2.32
N SER A 378 8.76 -1.17 1.57
CA SER A 378 7.57 -0.41 1.97
C SER A 378 6.50 -0.48 0.89
N GLY A 379 5.24 -0.62 1.32
CA GLY A 379 4.08 -0.45 0.46
C GLY A 379 3.61 1.00 0.50
N SER A 380 3.31 1.60 -0.65
CA SER A 380 2.86 2.99 -0.71
C SER A 380 1.37 3.12 -1.01
N GLN A 381 0.84 2.29 -1.91
CA GLN A 381 -0.60 2.24 -2.17
C GLN A 381 -1.08 0.84 -2.57
N ILE A 382 -2.31 0.51 -2.18
CA ILE A 382 -3.10 -0.63 -2.65
C ILE A 382 -4.42 -0.15 -3.29
N ALA A 383 -4.86 -0.83 -4.35
CA ALA A 383 -6.14 -0.59 -4.99
C ALA A 383 -6.77 -1.90 -5.49
N ILE A 384 -8.09 -1.93 -5.61
CA ILE A 384 -8.80 -3.06 -6.22
C ILE A 384 -8.71 -2.95 -7.72
N SER A 385 -8.33 -4.04 -8.38
CA SER A 385 -8.33 -4.12 -9.83
C SER A 385 -9.75 -4.35 -10.37
N PRO A 386 -10.19 -3.62 -11.41
CA PRO A 386 -11.45 -3.92 -12.10
C PRO A 386 -11.41 -5.28 -12.83
N ARG A 387 -10.22 -5.87 -13.05
CA ARG A 387 -10.06 -7.25 -13.54
C ARG A 387 -10.13 -8.31 -12.44
N GLY A 388 -10.44 -7.90 -11.21
CA GLY A 388 -10.32 -8.73 -10.02
C GLY A 388 -8.91 -8.68 -9.43
N GLY A 389 -8.85 -8.91 -8.13
CA GLY A 389 -7.65 -8.87 -7.34
C GLY A 389 -7.22 -7.50 -6.88
N LEU A 390 -5.96 -7.40 -6.47
CA LEU A 390 -5.38 -6.25 -5.81
C LEU A 390 -4.16 -5.80 -6.58
N VAL A 391 -4.00 -4.49 -6.79
CA VAL A 391 -2.75 -3.93 -7.28
C VAL A 391 -2.07 -3.17 -6.15
N VAL A 392 -0.80 -3.47 -5.92
CA VAL A 392 0.01 -2.86 -4.87
C VAL A 392 1.25 -2.25 -5.50
N VAL A 393 1.64 -1.07 -5.03
CA VAL A 393 2.88 -0.41 -5.42
C VAL A 393 3.65 0.06 -4.19
N GLY A 394 4.96 0.22 -4.36
CA GLY A 394 5.81 0.77 -3.33
C GLY A 394 7.26 0.87 -3.78
N ALA A 395 8.15 0.83 -2.79
CA ALA A 395 9.58 0.87 -3.01
C ALA A 395 10.33 -0.05 -2.05
N LEU A 396 11.55 -0.40 -2.42
CA LEU A 396 12.48 -1.12 -1.56
C LEU A 396 13.88 -0.56 -1.72
N TYR A 397 14.70 -0.68 -0.69
CA TYR A 397 16.12 -0.41 -0.77
C TYR A 397 16.90 -1.72 -0.93
N ASP A 398 17.53 -1.88 -2.08
CA ASP A 398 18.29 -3.08 -2.44
C ASP A 398 19.78 -2.84 -2.20
N ASP A 399 20.33 -3.45 -1.16
CA ASP A 399 21.73 -3.31 -0.75
C ASP A 399 22.72 -3.84 -1.79
N ARG A 400 22.30 -4.74 -2.70
CA ARG A 400 23.16 -5.22 -3.81
C ARG A 400 23.51 -4.09 -4.75
N TYR A 401 22.54 -3.21 -5.00
CA TYR A 401 22.65 -2.11 -5.94
C TYR A 401 22.80 -0.75 -5.25
N LYS A 402 22.71 -0.71 -3.90
CA LYS A 402 22.79 0.51 -3.08
C LYS A 402 21.84 1.62 -3.54
N ARG A 403 20.62 1.23 -3.94
CA ARG A 403 19.62 2.13 -4.50
C ARG A 403 18.20 1.74 -4.11
N ILE A 404 17.32 2.73 -4.10
CA ILE A 404 15.88 2.53 -3.94
C ILE A 404 15.27 2.15 -5.30
N ARG A 405 14.54 1.04 -5.34
CA ARG A 405 13.89 0.51 -6.54
C ARG A 405 12.38 0.47 -6.31
N SER A 406 11.62 0.88 -7.30
CA SER A 406 10.16 0.82 -7.25
C SER A 406 9.68 -0.60 -7.57
N TYR A 407 8.50 -0.97 -7.09
CA TYR A 407 7.89 -2.23 -7.48
C TYR A 407 6.39 -2.07 -7.71
N ILE A 408 5.82 -3.06 -8.40
CA ILE A 408 4.39 -3.23 -8.63
C ILE A 408 4.04 -4.72 -8.51
N MET A 409 2.91 -5.00 -7.88
CA MET A 409 2.33 -6.33 -7.78
C MET A 409 0.87 -6.31 -8.20
N HIS A 410 0.44 -7.34 -8.94
CA HIS A 410 -0.97 -7.66 -9.15
C HIS A 410 -1.23 -9.02 -8.51
N LEU A 411 -2.07 -9.03 -7.48
CA LEU A 411 -2.45 -10.17 -6.66
C LEU A 411 -3.88 -10.56 -6.96
N ASP A 412 -4.31 -11.76 -6.57
CA ASP A 412 -5.72 -12.14 -6.57
C ASP A 412 -6.54 -11.48 -5.43
N ASP A 413 -7.84 -11.77 -5.37
CA ASP A 413 -8.79 -11.23 -4.35
C ASP A 413 -8.42 -11.67 -2.92
N ASP A 414 -7.56 -12.68 -2.82
CA ASP A 414 -7.11 -13.37 -1.63
C ASP A 414 -5.68 -12.97 -1.22
N GLY A 415 -5.09 -12.01 -1.93
CA GLY A 415 -3.71 -11.61 -1.70
C GLY A 415 -2.75 -12.76 -2.01
N CYS A 416 -2.91 -13.41 -3.14
CA CYS A 416 -1.98 -14.44 -3.61
C CYS A 416 -1.38 -14.04 -4.95
N LEU A 417 -0.07 -14.28 -5.10
CA LEU A 417 0.60 -14.31 -6.40
C LEU A 417 0.49 -15.71 -7.02
N ILE A 418 0.42 -16.73 -6.16
CA ILE A 418 0.25 -18.14 -6.52
C ILE A 418 -1.20 -18.54 -6.25
N PRO A 419 -1.97 -18.98 -7.27
CA PRO A 419 -3.35 -19.41 -7.06
C PRO A 419 -3.50 -20.42 -5.92
N GLY A 420 -4.48 -20.19 -5.03
CA GLY A 420 -4.75 -21.06 -3.88
C GLY A 420 -3.66 -21.02 -2.80
N CYS A 421 -3.02 -19.86 -2.58
CA CYS A 421 -2.08 -19.70 -1.48
C CYS A 421 -2.74 -19.71 -0.09
N ASN A 422 -4.08 -19.61 -0.04
CA ASN A 422 -4.88 -19.67 1.20
C ASN A 422 -5.36 -21.09 1.56
N GLU A 423 -4.97 -22.12 0.80
CA GLU A 423 -5.26 -23.51 1.17
C GLU A 423 -4.58 -23.85 2.50
N VAL A 424 -5.39 -24.10 3.53
CA VAL A 424 -4.92 -24.57 4.83
C VAL A 424 -4.46 -26.03 4.69
N VAL A 425 -3.17 -26.25 4.93
CA VAL A 425 -2.57 -27.58 4.94
C VAL A 425 -2.14 -27.93 6.35
N SER A 426 -2.60 -29.08 6.87
CA SER A 426 -2.18 -29.51 8.21
C SER A 426 -0.72 -29.98 8.20
N THR A 427 0.01 -29.71 9.29
CA THR A 427 1.37 -30.22 9.47
C THR A 427 1.43 -31.76 9.44
N GLN A 428 0.33 -32.41 9.81
CA GLN A 428 0.18 -33.86 9.74
C GLN A 428 0.11 -34.33 8.28
N ASP A 429 -0.62 -33.64 7.41
CA ASP A 429 -0.71 -34.00 6.00
C ASP A 429 0.63 -33.83 5.29
N LEU A 430 1.42 -32.82 5.66
CA LEU A 430 2.79 -32.67 5.17
C LEU A 430 3.68 -33.84 5.60
N LYS A 431 3.63 -34.23 6.89
CA LYS A 431 4.41 -35.37 7.41
C LYS A 431 4.01 -36.70 6.80
N LEU A 432 2.73 -36.86 6.46
CA LEU A 432 2.18 -38.06 5.82
C LEU A 432 2.32 -38.03 4.29
N GLY A 433 2.88 -36.98 3.70
CA GLY A 433 2.99 -36.82 2.24
C GLY A 433 1.63 -36.67 1.53
N LYS A 434 0.56 -36.37 2.27
CA LYS A 434 -0.78 -36.08 1.72
C LYS A 434 -0.87 -34.70 1.09
N ALA A 435 0.04 -33.80 1.46
CA ALA A 435 0.18 -32.49 0.87
C ALA A 435 1.64 -32.19 0.53
N LYS A 436 1.83 -31.36 -0.49
CA LYS A 436 3.16 -30.91 -0.92
C LYS A 436 3.68 -29.81 0.02
N PRO A 437 4.93 -29.87 0.48
CA PRO A 437 5.54 -28.82 1.29
C PRO A 437 5.79 -27.53 0.50
N PHE A 438 5.80 -27.58 -0.83
CA PHE A 438 5.97 -26.42 -1.69
C PHE A 438 4.92 -26.40 -2.80
N LYS A 439 4.31 -25.24 -3.02
CA LYS A 439 3.46 -25.00 -4.21
C LYS A 439 4.26 -24.18 -5.22
N ILE A 440 4.39 -24.68 -6.44
CA ILE A 440 5.23 -24.11 -7.48
C ILE A 440 4.34 -23.60 -8.62
N PHE A 441 4.52 -22.35 -9.04
CA PHE A 441 3.70 -21.71 -10.08
C PHE A 441 4.48 -20.59 -10.79
N PRO A 442 4.21 -20.28 -12.07
CA PRO A 442 3.41 -21.06 -13.00
C PRO A 442 4.16 -22.31 -13.48
N ASN A 443 3.42 -23.25 -14.06
CA ASN A 443 3.98 -24.38 -14.80
C ASN A 443 3.03 -24.74 -15.95
N PRO A 444 3.36 -24.49 -17.23
CA PRO A 444 4.66 -23.99 -17.71
C PRO A 444 5.02 -22.58 -17.23
N PHE A 445 6.32 -22.28 -17.19
CA PHE A 445 6.84 -20.96 -16.84
C PHE A 445 7.63 -20.36 -18.01
N THR A 446 7.73 -19.04 -18.07
CA THR A 446 8.58 -18.32 -19.03
C THR A 446 9.93 -18.01 -18.39
N ASP A 447 9.98 -16.91 -17.65
CA ASP A 447 11.21 -16.39 -17.06
C ASP A 447 11.19 -16.39 -15.54
N GLN A 448 10.03 -16.64 -14.93
CA GLN A 448 9.85 -16.51 -13.50
C GLN A 448 9.14 -17.71 -12.91
N LEU A 449 9.59 -18.10 -11.72
CA LEU A 449 8.96 -19.13 -10.90
C LEU A 449 8.69 -18.58 -9.51
N GLN A 450 7.53 -18.92 -8.98
CA GLN A 450 7.06 -18.55 -7.65
C GLN A 450 6.87 -19.82 -6.83
N ILE A 451 7.31 -19.78 -5.58
CA ILE A 451 7.20 -20.91 -4.64
C ILE A 451 6.58 -20.45 -3.34
N LEU A 452 5.47 -21.07 -2.95
CA LEU A 452 4.91 -20.97 -1.60
C LEU A 452 5.56 -22.03 -0.72
N CYS A 453 6.27 -21.60 0.32
CA CYS A 453 6.84 -22.49 1.33
C CYS A 453 5.79 -22.80 2.41
N ARG A 454 5.40 -24.07 2.53
CA ARG A 454 4.58 -24.60 3.65
C ARG A 454 5.44 -25.41 4.63
N TRP A 455 6.77 -25.32 4.49
CA TRP A 455 7.71 -26.06 5.31
C TRP A 455 7.96 -25.30 6.62
N HIS A 456 7.86 -26.01 7.75
CA HIS A 456 7.96 -25.42 9.08
C HIS A 456 9.32 -25.65 9.76
N GLU A 457 10.14 -26.58 9.26
CA GLU A 457 11.43 -26.85 9.91
C GLU A 457 12.45 -25.77 9.56
N ALA A 458 13.14 -25.26 10.58
CA ALA A 458 14.15 -24.24 10.39
C ALA A 458 15.41 -24.81 9.72
N GLY A 459 15.94 -24.07 8.75
CA GLY A 459 17.20 -24.38 8.10
C GLY A 459 17.24 -23.88 6.66
N PRO A 460 18.43 -23.92 6.03
CA PRO A 460 18.54 -23.66 4.60
C PRO A 460 17.87 -24.80 3.82
N LEU A 461 17.15 -24.43 2.78
CA LEU A 461 16.65 -25.32 1.74
C LEU A 461 17.47 -25.13 0.49
N HIS A 462 17.84 -26.23 -0.16
CA HIS A 462 18.54 -26.19 -1.44
C HIS A 462 17.57 -26.53 -2.56
N PHE A 463 17.57 -25.69 -3.58
CA PHE A 463 16.71 -25.81 -4.76
C PHE A 463 17.59 -26.01 -5.98
N GLN A 464 17.24 -26.96 -6.82
CA GLN A 464 17.99 -27.30 -8.03
C GLN A 464 17.04 -27.54 -9.20
N LEU A 465 17.34 -26.92 -10.35
CA LEU A 465 16.74 -27.28 -11.63
C LEU A 465 17.69 -28.21 -12.38
N ILE A 466 17.19 -29.40 -12.68
CA ILE A 466 17.95 -30.47 -13.31
C ILE A 466 17.33 -30.73 -14.68
N ASP A 467 18.14 -30.73 -15.75
CA ASP A 467 17.67 -31.06 -17.09
C ASP A 467 17.39 -32.58 -17.24
N LEU A 468 16.82 -33.00 -18.38
CA LEU A 468 16.50 -34.41 -18.62
C LEU A 468 17.74 -35.32 -18.75
N ASN A 469 18.95 -34.76 -18.86
CA ASN A 469 20.20 -35.50 -18.86
C ASN A 469 20.80 -35.63 -17.44
N GLY A 470 20.11 -35.14 -16.41
CA GLY A 470 20.58 -35.17 -15.03
C GLY A 470 21.56 -34.05 -14.69
N LYS A 471 21.74 -33.04 -15.57
CA LYS A 471 22.64 -31.91 -15.32
C LYS A 471 21.90 -30.80 -14.58
N THR A 472 22.45 -30.34 -13.47
CA THR A 472 21.98 -29.13 -12.78
C THR A 472 22.25 -27.90 -13.65
N VAL A 473 21.19 -27.21 -14.06
CA VAL A 473 21.27 -25.99 -14.88
C VAL A 473 21.12 -24.71 -14.06
N TRP A 474 20.56 -24.83 -12.86
CA TRP A 474 20.40 -23.72 -11.91
C TRP A 474 20.29 -24.29 -10.49
N SER A 475 20.79 -23.55 -9.50
CA SER A 475 20.60 -23.87 -8.09
C SER A 475 20.59 -22.62 -7.21
N SER A 476 19.91 -22.70 -6.07
CA SER A 476 19.90 -21.65 -5.05
C SER A 476 19.69 -22.25 -3.66
N THR A 477 20.07 -21.50 -2.63
CA THR A 477 19.81 -21.83 -1.22
C THR A 477 18.99 -20.72 -0.59
N HIS A 478 17.90 -21.08 0.09
CA HIS A 478 17.04 -20.10 0.77
C HIS A 478 16.64 -20.56 2.16
N TYR A 479 16.51 -19.61 3.07
CA TYR A 479 15.77 -19.81 4.32
C TYR A 479 14.33 -19.40 4.09
N CYS A 480 13.39 -20.34 4.24
CA CYS A 480 11.97 -20.02 4.19
C CYS A 480 11.30 -20.31 5.53
N GLN A 481 10.30 -19.49 5.84
CA GLN A 481 9.31 -19.77 6.87
C GLN A 481 8.01 -20.21 6.19
N SER A 482 7.14 -20.89 6.94
CA SER A 482 5.79 -21.18 6.47
C SER A 482 5.10 -19.90 6.02
N GLU A 483 4.40 -19.97 4.90
CA GLU A 483 3.73 -18.88 4.19
C GLU A 483 4.64 -17.89 3.47
N ASP A 484 5.96 -18.07 3.50
CA ASP A 484 6.86 -17.26 2.67
C ASP A 484 6.63 -17.59 1.19
N GLN A 485 6.54 -16.54 0.37
CA GLN A 485 6.49 -16.62 -1.09
C GLN A 485 7.86 -16.21 -1.66
N ILE A 486 8.48 -17.13 -2.39
CA ILE A 486 9.81 -16.96 -3.00
C ILE A 486 9.63 -16.72 -4.50
N PHE A 487 10.39 -15.78 -5.04
CA PHE A 487 10.40 -15.44 -6.47
C PHE A 487 11.79 -15.68 -7.04
N TRP A 488 11.85 -16.34 -8.19
CA TRP A 488 13.09 -16.50 -8.93
C TRP A 488 12.94 -16.01 -10.36
N SER A 489 13.88 -15.15 -10.78
CA SER A 489 14.16 -14.94 -12.19
C SER A 489 15.05 -16.07 -12.69
N LEU A 490 14.56 -16.79 -13.69
CA LEU A 490 15.21 -17.90 -14.35
C LEU A 490 15.60 -17.54 -15.79
N GLU A 491 15.54 -16.28 -16.22
CA GLU A 491 15.75 -15.81 -17.61
C GLU A 491 16.87 -16.53 -18.40
N ARG A 492 17.97 -16.91 -17.73
CA ARG A 492 19.14 -17.58 -18.34
C ARG A 492 19.01 -19.09 -18.55
N VAL A 493 17.97 -19.74 -18.02
CA VAL A 493 17.69 -21.17 -18.24
C VAL A 493 17.17 -21.36 -19.69
N PRO A 494 17.61 -22.36 -20.47
CA PRO A 494 17.02 -22.56 -21.80
C PRO A 494 15.54 -23.01 -21.75
N ALA A 495 14.79 -22.86 -22.84
CA ALA A 495 13.48 -23.51 -22.96
C ALA A 495 13.65 -25.04 -22.92
N GLY A 496 12.76 -25.76 -22.23
CA GLY A 496 12.92 -27.20 -22.04
C GLY A 496 12.12 -27.80 -20.89
N ASN A 497 12.34 -29.09 -20.64
CA ASN A 497 11.77 -29.82 -19.52
C ASN A 497 12.81 -29.94 -18.40
N TYR A 498 12.39 -29.69 -17.17
CA TYR A 498 13.24 -29.67 -15.99
C TYR A 498 12.60 -30.46 -14.84
N ILE A 499 13.43 -30.92 -13.91
CA ILE A 499 13.02 -31.38 -12.59
C ILE A 499 13.49 -30.34 -11.57
N LEU A 500 12.55 -29.72 -10.86
CA LEU A 500 12.84 -28.94 -9.67
C LEU A 500 12.94 -29.89 -8.49
N GLN A 501 14.12 -29.98 -7.89
CA GLN A 501 14.38 -30.73 -6.68
C GLN A 501 14.61 -29.78 -5.51
N ILE A 502 13.94 -30.05 -4.39
CA ILE A 502 14.04 -29.27 -3.14
C ILE A 502 14.53 -30.19 -2.04
N THR A 503 15.66 -29.87 -1.41
CA THR A 503 16.26 -30.65 -0.33
C THR A 503 16.45 -29.82 0.93
N ASP A 504 16.46 -30.48 2.09
CA ASP A 504 16.84 -29.87 3.36
C ASP A 504 18.37 -29.83 3.55
N ARG A 505 18.82 -29.28 4.69
CA ARG A 505 20.23 -29.23 5.10
C ARG A 505 20.94 -30.59 5.19
N ASN A 506 20.19 -31.69 5.27
CA ASN A 506 20.71 -33.06 5.33
C ASN A 506 20.68 -33.72 3.94
N ASN A 507 20.42 -32.96 2.87
CA ASN A 507 20.22 -33.44 1.51
C ASN A 507 19.03 -34.40 1.35
N LYS A 508 18.07 -34.41 2.29
CA LYS A 508 16.84 -35.18 2.14
C LYS A 508 15.93 -34.47 1.16
N ILE A 509 15.47 -35.18 0.12
CA ILE A 509 14.51 -34.65 -0.85
C ILE A 509 13.17 -34.44 -0.14
N LEU A 510 12.73 -33.19 -0.12
CA LEU A 510 11.43 -32.78 0.40
C LEU A 510 10.36 -32.80 -0.71
N GLN A 511 10.74 -32.41 -1.92
CA GLN A 511 9.85 -32.39 -3.09
C GLN A 511 10.66 -32.49 -4.39
N SER A 512 10.06 -33.13 -5.39
CA SER A 512 10.55 -33.16 -6.76
C SER A 512 9.37 -32.94 -7.72
N GLU A 513 9.50 -32.02 -8.67
CA GLU A 513 8.42 -31.64 -9.57
C GLU A 513 8.91 -31.38 -10.99
N LYS A 514 8.17 -31.89 -11.98
CA LYS A 514 8.46 -31.62 -13.39
C LYS A 514 7.99 -30.20 -13.74
N LEU A 515 8.88 -29.39 -14.29
CA LEU A 515 8.59 -28.06 -14.81
C LEU A 515 8.84 -27.99 -16.32
N ILE A 516 8.07 -27.14 -16.99
CA ILE A 516 8.22 -26.86 -18.42
C ILE A 516 8.53 -25.39 -18.58
N ARG A 517 9.67 -25.06 -19.21
CA ARG A 517 9.97 -23.70 -19.66
C ARG A 517 9.58 -23.54 -21.12
N ILE A 518 8.77 -22.52 -21.41
CA ILE A 518 8.34 -22.15 -22.77
C ILE A 518 9.11 -20.97 -23.32
#